data_AF-A0A1J3CVN1-F1
#
_entry.id   AF-A0A1J3CVN1-F1
#
_cell.length_a   1.000
_cell.length_b   1.000
_cell.length_c   1.000
_cell.angle_alpha   90.00
_cell.angle_beta   90.00
_cell.angle_gamma   90.00
#
_symmetry.space_group_name_H-M   'P 1'
#
loop_
_entity.id
_entity.type
_entity.pdbx_description
1 polymer ?
#
loop_
_entity_poly.entity_id
_entity_poly.type
_entity_poly.pdbx_seq_one_letter_code
_entity_poly.pdbx_strand_id
1 'polypeptide(L)'
;NKGNLVKNGGFEIGPHVFNNFSTGILIPAKIQDLISPLPGWIIESLKPVKYIDKRHFKVPSGLAAIEIVAGRESAIAQIIRTVAGRNYILSFAIGDAHNGCHGSMMVEAFAGKAAFKLRFESEGKGAFKTGRFRFVADSNRTRI
;
A
#
# COMPACT_ATOMS: atom_id res chain seq x y z
N ASN A 1 0.62 -8.06 16.65
CA ASN A 1 1.43 -6.86 16.96
C ASN A 1 0.69 -5.92 17.87
N LYS A 2 1.03 -5.90 19.17
CA LYS A 2 0.53 -4.87 20.10
C LYS A 2 1.04 -3.50 19.59
N GLY A 3 0.13 -2.63 19.16
CA GLY A 3 0.46 -1.26 18.73
C GLY A 3 0.35 -0.95 17.23
N ASN A 4 0.16 -1.93 16.34
CA ASN A 4 -0.20 -1.62 14.95
C ASN A 4 -1.71 -1.37 14.85
N LEU A 5 -2.09 -0.18 14.38
CA LEU A 5 -3.49 0.23 14.21
C LEU A 5 -4.05 -0.14 12.84
N VAL A 6 -3.19 -0.45 11.86
CA VAL A 6 -3.56 -0.74 10.49
C VAL A 6 -4.08 -2.18 10.39
N LYS A 7 -5.30 -2.34 9.88
CA LYS A 7 -5.83 -3.66 9.53
C LYS A 7 -5.23 -4.10 8.21
N ASN A 8 -4.85 -5.38 8.13
CA ASN A 8 -4.27 -5.98 6.93
C ASN A 8 -3.13 -5.13 6.32
N GLY A 9 -2.28 -4.56 7.18
CA GLY A 9 -1.22 -3.63 6.75
C GLY A 9 -0.09 -4.26 5.94
N GLY A 10 0.03 -5.59 5.96
CA GLY A 10 0.94 -6.36 5.09
C GLY A 10 0.25 -6.93 3.86
N PHE A 11 -1.06 -6.68 3.66
CA PHE A 11 -1.83 -7.23 2.54
C PHE A 11 -1.90 -8.77 2.46
N GLU A 12 -1.68 -9.45 3.59
CA GLU A 12 -1.68 -10.91 3.68
C GLU A 12 -3.04 -11.56 3.41
N ILE A 13 -4.12 -10.78 3.49
CA ILE A 13 -5.48 -11.22 3.18
C ILE A 13 -5.93 -10.50 1.91
N GLY A 14 -6.22 -11.26 0.85
CA GLY A 14 -6.55 -10.71 -0.47
C GLY A 14 -7.22 -11.74 -1.38
N PRO A 15 -7.38 -11.42 -2.67
CA PRO A 15 -7.95 -12.34 -3.66
C PRO A 15 -7.09 -13.61 -3.83
N HIS A 16 -7.74 -14.70 -4.26
CA HIS A 16 -7.06 -15.97 -4.52
C HIS A 16 -6.09 -15.84 -5.70
N VAL A 17 -4.87 -16.33 -5.53
CA VAL A 17 -3.86 -16.39 -6.59
C VAL A 17 -3.55 -17.85 -6.92
N PHE A 18 -3.46 -18.17 -8.21
CA PHE A 18 -3.09 -19.51 -8.67
C PHE A 18 -1.66 -19.87 -8.23
N ASN A 19 -1.41 -21.15 -7.98
CA ASN A 19 -0.12 -21.59 -7.45
C ASN A 19 1.05 -21.45 -8.43
N ASN A 20 0.80 -21.62 -9.73
CA ASN A 20 1.85 -21.84 -10.73
C ASN A 20 2.03 -20.66 -11.70
N PHE A 21 1.10 -19.72 -11.73
CA PHE A 21 1.15 -18.60 -12.65
C PHE A 21 0.30 -17.43 -12.14
N SER A 22 0.86 -16.22 -12.18
CA SER A 22 0.15 -14.99 -11.86
C SER A 22 0.79 -13.80 -12.57
N THR A 23 -0.05 -12.93 -13.12
CA THR A 23 0.34 -11.57 -13.55
C THR A 23 0.00 -10.51 -12.50
N GLY A 24 -0.45 -10.94 -11.32
CA GLY A 24 -1.15 -10.11 -10.35
C GLY A 24 -2.63 -9.98 -10.68
N ILE A 25 -3.42 -9.52 -9.70
CA ILE A 25 -4.88 -9.41 -9.78
C ILE A 25 -5.26 -7.93 -9.68
N LEU A 26 -5.95 -7.42 -10.69
CA LEU A 26 -6.47 -6.06 -10.65
C LEU A 26 -7.64 -5.96 -9.68
N ILE A 27 -7.54 -5.01 -8.75
CA ILE A 27 -8.58 -4.67 -7.80
C ILE A 27 -9.21 -3.35 -8.25
N PRO A 28 -10.50 -3.36 -8.64
CA PRO A 28 -11.21 -2.17 -9.09
C PRO A 28 -11.26 -1.06 -8.04
N ALA A 29 -11.43 0.17 -8.55
CA ALA A 29 -11.75 1.34 -7.75
C ALA A 29 -13.07 1.17 -6.99
N LYS A 30 -13.19 1.80 -5.81
CA LYS A 30 -14.42 1.75 -5.01
C LYS A 30 -15.66 2.25 -5.78
N ILE A 31 -15.49 3.19 -6.70
CA ILE A 31 -16.58 3.70 -7.56
C ILE A 31 -17.18 2.60 -8.45
N GLN A 32 -16.38 1.59 -8.79
CA GLN A 32 -16.78 0.47 -9.63
C GLN A 32 -17.23 -0.74 -8.79
N ASP A 33 -16.56 -1.02 -7.68
CA ASP A 33 -16.91 -2.10 -6.76
C ASP A 33 -16.92 -1.63 -5.31
N LEU A 34 -18.11 -1.66 -4.69
CA LEU A 34 -18.30 -1.21 -3.33
C LEU A 34 -17.59 -2.11 -2.31
N ILE A 35 -17.42 -3.39 -2.62
CA ILE A 35 -16.83 -4.39 -1.72
C ILE A 35 -15.48 -4.83 -2.29
N SER A 36 -14.41 -4.22 -1.76
CA SER A 36 -13.06 -4.59 -2.20
C SER A 36 -12.66 -5.99 -1.69
N PRO A 37 -12.01 -6.82 -2.53
CA PRO A 37 -11.35 -8.06 -2.11
C PRO A 37 -10.09 -7.81 -1.27
N LEU A 38 -9.78 -6.56 -0.91
CA LEU A 38 -8.68 -6.19 -0.01
C LEU A 38 -9.25 -5.68 1.33
N PRO A 39 -9.44 -6.56 2.33
CA PRO A 39 -10.13 -6.20 3.57
C PRO A 39 -9.41 -5.08 4.33
N GLY A 40 -10.18 -4.09 4.75
CA GLY A 40 -9.69 -2.94 5.52
C GLY A 40 -9.10 -1.81 4.69
N TRP A 41 -8.98 -1.97 3.37
CA TRP A 41 -8.45 -0.95 2.47
C TRP A 41 -9.51 -0.47 1.49
N ILE A 42 -9.41 0.80 1.14
CA ILE A 42 -10.23 1.48 0.15
C ILE A 42 -9.35 1.69 -1.08
N ILE A 43 -9.79 1.25 -2.26
CA ILE A 43 -9.19 1.67 -3.52
C ILE A 43 -9.82 3.02 -3.87
N GLU A 44 -9.13 4.08 -3.47
CA GLU A 44 -9.66 5.45 -3.48
C GLU A 44 -9.67 6.06 -4.88
N SER A 45 -8.69 5.70 -5.69
CA SER A 45 -8.50 6.21 -7.04
C SER A 45 -9.57 5.77 -8.03
N LEU A 46 -9.64 6.49 -9.17
CA LEU A 46 -10.39 6.07 -10.36
C LEU A 46 -9.77 4.86 -11.09
N LYS A 47 -8.47 4.63 -10.90
CA LYS A 47 -7.75 3.51 -11.52
C LYS A 47 -7.58 2.35 -10.54
N PRO A 48 -7.54 1.11 -11.06
CA PRO A 48 -7.34 -0.06 -10.22
C PRO A 48 -5.92 -0.09 -9.65
N VAL A 49 -5.75 -0.85 -8.58
CA VAL A 49 -4.44 -1.28 -8.09
C VAL A 49 -4.26 -2.76 -8.37
N LYS A 50 -3.03 -3.28 -8.26
CA LYS A 50 -2.76 -4.68 -8.53
C LYS A 50 -2.26 -5.39 -7.28
N TYR A 51 -2.92 -6.47 -6.91
CA TYR A 51 -2.49 -7.39 -5.87
C TYR A 51 -1.44 -8.35 -6.44
N ILE A 52 -0.29 -8.45 -5.77
CA ILE A 52 0.81 -9.33 -6.17
C ILE A 52 1.23 -10.21 -5.00
N ASP A 53 1.65 -11.43 -5.28
CA ASP A 53 2.09 -12.40 -4.27
C ASP A 53 3.59 -12.72 -4.41
N LYS A 54 4.18 -13.17 -3.29
CA LYS A 54 5.61 -13.46 -3.16
C LYS A 54 6.10 -14.61 -4.03
N ARG A 55 5.23 -15.51 -4.50
CA ARG A 55 5.66 -16.66 -5.30
C ARG A 55 6.03 -16.23 -6.71
N HIS A 56 5.37 -15.20 -7.23
CA HIS A 56 5.56 -14.70 -8.59
C HIS A 56 6.32 -13.36 -8.64
N PHE A 57 6.35 -12.61 -7.53
CA PHE A 57 6.95 -11.27 -7.46
C PHE A 57 7.82 -11.10 -6.21
N LYS A 58 8.72 -10.12 -6.22
CA LYS A 58 9.37 -9.65 -4.99
C LYS A 58 8.43 -8.72 -4.23
N VAL A 59 8.22 -9.04 -2.95
CA VAL A 59 7.45 -8.21 -2.02
C VAL A 59 8.33 -7.84 -0.83
N PRO A 60 8.21 -6.62 -0.25
CA PRO A 60 9.10 -6.16 0.82
C PRO A 60 9.02 -6.99 2.12
N SER A 61 7.86 -7.62 2.38
CA SER A 61 7.62 -8.43 3.57
C SER A 61 6.42 -9.35 3.33
N GLY A 62 6.32 -10.41 4.14
CA GLY A 62 5.15 -11.28 4.15
C GLY A 62 4.93 -12.06 2.85
N LEU A 63 3.67 -12.22 2.44
CA LEU A 63 3.28 -13.01 1.28
C LEU A 63 2.75 -12.19 0.11
N ALA A 64 2.43 -10.92 0.31
CA ALA A 64 1.79 -10.11 -0.73
C ALA A 64 2.10 -8.62 -0.62
N ALA A 65 1.80 -7.89 -1.69
CA ALA A 65 1.88 -6.43 -1.75
C ALA A 65 0.82 -5.87 -2.70
N ILE A 66 0.66 -4.54 -2.65
CA ILE A 66 -0.12 -3.78 -3.63
C ILE A 66 0.83 -2.99 -4.52
N GLU A 67 0.68 -3.18 -5.83
CA GLU A 67 1.35 -2.41 -6.86
C GLU A 67 0.43 -1.30 -7.37
N ILE A 68 0.97 -0.08 -7.44
CA ILE A 68 0.29 1.13 -7.91
C ILE A 68 0.56 1.26 -9.42
N VAL A 69 -0.41 0.83 -10.24
CA VAL A 69 -0.19 0.61 -11.70
C VAL A 69 -0.47 1.82 -12.59
N ALA A 70 -1.19 2.85 -12.10
CA ALA A 70 -1.50 4.05 -12.88
C ALA A 70 -0.83 5.34 -12.35
N GLY A 71 0.35 5.20 -11.74
CA GLY A 71 1.10 6.33 -11.20
C GLY A 71 0.26 7.17 -10.22
N ARG A 72 0.15 8.48 -10.48
CA ARG A 72 -0.59 9.43 -9.62
C ARG A 72 -2.10 9.27 -9.65
N GLU A 73 -2.62 8.46 -10.57
CA GLU A 73 -4.06 8.19 -10.68
C GLU A 73 -4.50 7.00 -9.83
N SER A 74 -3.59 6.36 -9.07
CA SER A 74 -3.86 5.21 -8.21
C SER A 74 -3.55 5.51 -6.75
N ALA A 75 -4.46 5.16 -5.84
CA ALA A 75 -4.32 5.39 -4.41
C ALA A 75 -5.10 4.34 -3.60
N ILE A 76 -4.52 3.92 -2.49
CA ILE A 76 -5.20 3.12 -1.46
C ILE A 76 -5.27 3.91 -0.16
N ALA A 77 -6.27 3.58 0.65
CA ALA A 77 -6.44 4.26 1.92
C ALA A 77 -7.11 3.39 2.99
N GLN A 78 -6.94 3.80 4.24
CA GLN A 78 -7.65 3.23 5.38
C GLN A 78 -8.00 4.30 6.40
N ILE A 79 -9.16 4.17 7.06
CA ILE A 79 -9.50 5.00 8.21
C ILE A 79 -9.20 4.20 9.48
N ILE A 80 -8.12 4.57 10.17
CA ILE A 80 -7.69 3.94 11.42
C ILE A 80 -8.22 4.72 12.64
N ARG A 81 -8.40 4.01 13.77
CA ARG A 81 -8.78 4.63 15.05
C ARG A 81 -7.53 5.18 15.75
N THR A 82 -7.53 6.46 16.04
CA THR A 82 -6.45 7.19 16.70
C THR A 82 -7.01 7.95 17.91
N VAL A 83 -6.16 8.75 18.56
CA VAL A 83 -6.52 9.61 19.70
C VAL A 83 -6.01 11.00 19.35
N ALA A 84 -6.91 11.99 19.31
CA ALA A 84 -6.55 13.36 18.97
C ALA A 84 -5.42 13.89 19.87
N GLY A 85 -4.46 14.61 19.28
CA GLY A 85 -3.29 15.17 19.99
C GLY A 85 -2.18 14.15 20.31
N ARG A 86 -2.37 12.85 20.06
CA ARG A 86 -1.35 11.82 20.31
C ARG A 86 -0.41 11.67 19.11
N ASN A 87 0.87 11.42 19.42
CA ASN A 87 1.91 11.13 18.43
C ASN A 87 1.84 9.67 17.95
N TYR A 88 1.96 9.48 16.63
CA TYR A 88 2.05 8.20 15.96
C TYR A 88 3.20 8.19 14.95
N ILE A 89 3.61 7.01 14.51
CA ILE A 89 4.55 6.80 13.42
C ILE A 89 3.83 6.01 12.33
N LEU A 90 3.75 6.56 11.12
CA LEU A 90 3.40 5.78 9.95
C LEU A 90 4.69 5.22 9.34
N SER A 91 4.72 3.90 9.11
CA SER A 91 5.82 3.22 8.45
C SER A 91 5.30 2.36 7.30
N PHE A 92 5.95 2.43 6.15
CA PHE A 92 5.57 1.69 4.95
C PHE A 92 6.83 1.35 4.14
N ALA A 93 6.74 0.35 3.28
CA ALA A 93 7.80 -0.02 2.35
C ALA A 93 7.34 0.19 0.91
N ILE A 94 8.24 0.69 0.06
CA ILE A 94 8.04 0.82 -1.38
C ILE A 94 9.19 0.10 -2.08
N GLY A 95 8.93 -0.49 -3.23
CA GLY A 95 9.96 -1.23 -3.96
C GLY A 95 9.46 -1.64 -5.33
N ASP A 96 10.34 -2.30 -6.08
CA ASP A 96 10.00 -2.90 -7.37
C ASP A 96 9.73 -4.39 -7.23
N ALA A 97 8.96 -4.95 -8.17
CA ALA A 97 8.47 -6.32 -8.09
C ALA A 97 9.44 -7.38 -8.64
N HIS A 98 10.69 -7.01 -8.99
CA HIS A 98 11.64 -7.85 -9.74
C HIS A 98 11.08 -8.29 -11.10
N ASN A 99 10.51 -7.35 -11.85
CA ASN A 99 9.95 -7.57 -13.18
C ASN A 99 10.76 -6.89 -14.29
N GLY A 100 11.99 -6.43 -13.99
CA GLY A 100 12.84 -5.74 -14.95
C GLY A 100 12.42 -4.30 -15.28
N CYS A 101 11.38 -3.75 -14.64
CA CYS A 101 10.98 -2.36 -14.84
C CYS A 101 11.96 -1.41 -14.15
N HIS A 102 12.57 -0.52 -14.94
CA HIS A 102 13.48 0.51 -14.46
C HIS A 102 12.78 1.86 -14.38
N GLY A 103 13.23 2.72 -13.46
CA GLY A 103 12.81 4.12 -13.44
C GLY A 103 12.65 4.71 -12.04
N SER A 104 12.54 6.05 -12.02
CA SER A 104 12.32 6.81 -10.80
C SER A 104 10.85 6.75 -10.39
N MET A 105 10.62 6.39 -9.14
CA MET A 105 9.29 6.32 -8.54
C MET A 105 9.23 7.23 -7.31
N MET A 106 8.05 7.82 -7.09
CA MET A 106 7.76 8.59 -5.89
C MET A 106 6.41 8.14 -5.34
N VAL A 107 6.39 7.78 -4.07
CA VAL A 107 5.16 7.53 -3.32
C VAL A 107 4.90 8.69 -2.37
N GLU A 108 3.68 9.20 -2.40
CA GLU A 108 3.19 10.14 -1.41
C GLU A 108 2.27 9.38 -0.44
N ALA A 109 2.60 9.46 0.85
CA ALA A 109 1.82 8.88 1.93
C ALA A 109 1.21 10.01 2.76
N PHE A 110 -0.02 9.81 3.22
CA PHE A 110 -0.75 10.80 4.01
C PHE A 110 -1.14 10.20 5.37
N ALA A 111 -1.22 11.04 6.40
CA ALA A 111 -1.76 10.69 7.69
C ALA A 111 -2.53 11.88 8.23
N GLY A 112 -3.85 11.91 7.97
CA GLY A 112 -4.65 13.13 8.17
C GLY A 112 -4.12 14.24 7.27
N LYS A 113 -3.70 15.36 7.88
CA LYS A 113 -3.11 16.50 7.16
C LYS A 113 -1.61 16.36 6.89
N ALA A 114 -0.93 15.41 7.54
CA ALA A 114 0.49 15.19 7.33
C ALA A 114 0.73 14.47 5.99
N ALA A 115 1.71 14.93 5.21
CA ALA A 115 2.11 14.32 3.96
C ALA A 115 3.61 14.01 3.96
N PHE A 116 4.00 12.89 3.37
CA PHE A 116 5.39 12.46 3.27
C PHE A 116 5.66 11.88 1.89
N LYS A 117 6.74 12.32 1.25
CA LYS A 117 7.15 11.83 -0.07
C LYS A 117 8.39 10.97 0.06
N LEU A 118 8.35 9.78 -0.51
CA LEU A 118 9.49 8.86 -0.56
C LEU A 118 9.86 8.57 -2.01
N ARG A 119 11.06 9.00 -2.39
CA ARG A 119 11.66 8.65 -3.69
C ARG A 119 12.38 7.30 -3.61
N PHE A 120 12.24 6.53 -4.68
CA PHE A 120 12.86 5.23 -4.90
C PHE A 120 13.24 5.09 -6.38
N GLU A 121 14.48 4.69 -6.63
CA GLU A 121 14.98 4.41 -7.98
C GLU A 121 14.96 2.90 -8.20
N SER A 122 14.20 2.45 -9.19
CA SER A 122 14.08 1.03 -9.52
C SER A 122 15.15 0.61 -10.53
N GLU A 123 15.87 -0.47 -10.19
CA GLU A 123 16.68 -1.25 -11.13
C GLU A 123 15.96 -2.53 -11.59
N GLY A 124 14.70 -2.73 -11.20
CA GLY A 124 13.91 -3.92 -11.57
C GLY A 124 14.42 -5.24 -10.95
N LYS A 125 15.19 -5.15 -9.85
CA LYS A 125 15.85 -6.28 -9.16
C LYS A 125 15.22 -6.63 -7.82
N GLY A 126 14.03 -6.14 -7.53
CA GLY A 126 13.28 -6.43 -6.31
C GLY A 126 13.78 -5.66 -5.09
N ALA A 127 14.39 -4.50 -5.30
CA ALA A 127 14.86 -3.67 -4.21
C ALA A 127 13.67 -2.98 -3.53
N PHE A 128 13.83 -2.62 -2.25
CA PHE A 128 12.82 -1.87 -1.52
C PHE A 128 13.46 -0.87 -0.55
N LYS A 129 12.66 0.12 -0.16
CA LYS A 129 13.01 1.18 0.78
C LYS A 129 11.87 1.39 1.76
N THR A 130 12.21 1.61 3.02
CA THR A 130 11.21 1.86 4.08
C THR A 130 11.12 3.35 4.36
N GLY A 131 9.91 3.90 4.32
CA GLY A 131 9.58 5.23 4.82
C GLY A 131 9.05 5.16 6.24
N ARG A 132 9.43 6.11 7.09
CA ARG A 132 8.88 6.28 8.44
C ARG A 132 8.76 7.76 8.74
N PHE A 133 7.59 8.21 9.16
CA PHE A 133 7.39 9.59 9.58
C PHE A 133 6.44 9.69 10.78
N ARG A 134 6.69 10.70 11.62
CA ARG A 134 5.85 10.99 12.78
C ARG A 134 4.73 11.94 12.39
N PHE A 135 3.56 11.75 12.99
CA PHE A 135 2.45 12.70 12.88
C PHE A 135 1.69 12.77 14.21
N VAL A 136 1.05 13.90 14.47
CA VAL A 136 0.08 14.07 15.56
C VAL A 136 -1.30 13.85 14.97
N ALA A 137 -2.13 13.01 15.58
CA ALA A 137 -3.49 12.79 15.08
C ALA A 137 -4.38 14.02 15.35
N ASP A 138 -4.99 14.56 14.30
CA ASP A 138 -5.91 15.71 14.41
C ASP A 138 -7.29 15.33 14.99
N SER A 139 -7.67 14.05 14.93
CA SER A 139 -8.95 13.55 15.42
C SER A 139 -8.83 12.11 15.91
N ASN A 140 -9.91 11.54 16.47
CA ASN A 140 -9.95 10.13 16.90
C ASN A 140 -10.02 9.12 15.73
N ARG A 141 -10.05 9.63 14.49
CA ARG A 141 -9.94 8.82 13.27
C ARG A 141 -8.96 9.49 12.32
N THR A 142 -7.93 8.76 11.94
CA THR A 142 -6.94 9.24 10.97
C THR A 142 -7.11 8.46 9.69
N ARG A 143 -7.24 9.18 8.59
CA ARG A 143 -7.15 8.61 7.26
C ARG A 143 -5.69 8.50 6.87
N ILE A 144 -5.26 7.31 6.50
CA ILE A 144 -3.92 7.01 5.96
C ILE A 144 -4.04 6.49 4.53
#